data_AF-A0A0A9EDQ5-F1
#
_entry.id   AF-A0A0A9EDQ5-F1
#
_cell.length_a   1.000
_cell.length_b   1.000
_cell.length_c   1.000
_cell.angle_alpha   90.00
_cell.angle_beta   90.00
_cell.angle_gamma   90.00
#
_symmetry.space_group_name_H-M   'P 1'
#
loop_
_entity.id
_entity.type
_entity.pdbx_description
1 polymer ?
#
loop_
_entity_poly.entity_id
_entity_poly.type
_entity_poly.pdbx_seq_one_letter_code
_entity_poly.pdbx_strand_id
1 'polypeptide(L)'
;MDNSKFVRSGKFRLGVMVDENIGERVLEGITEPFIFKDRRGEGSKKHDIPSLDNDVWRLKTISKDGVFDKALRGGRIFSVKNFLRLYYKDEQALRKILIKPKELVWTTIVKHAKKCDPGNELYSFLVKGNNAMLFFNSVYQTVGVTFSNNYTPFTDLDKPMKDVVQQWSKDA
;
A
#
# COMPACT_ATOMS: atom_id res chain seq x y z
N MET A 1 -0.07 -9.40 -12.93
CA MET A 1 -0.84 -9.08 -14.15
C MET A 1 -2.24 -9.63 -13.95
N ASP A 2 -3.28 -8.83 -14.14
CA ASP A 2 -4.66 -9.23 -13.85
C ASP A 2 -5.33 -9.83 -15.10
N ASN A 3 -6.02 -10.96 -14.92
CA ASN A 3 -6.58 -11.80 -15.98
C ASN A 3 -8.09 -11.57 -16.12
N SER A 4 -8.51 -10.30 -16.25
CA SER A 4 -9.90 -10.02 -16.60
C SER A 4 -10.16 -10.46 -18.04
N LYS A 5 -10.89 -11.57 -18.20
CA LYS A 5 -11.28 -12.12 -19.50
C LYS A 5 -12.75 -11.77 -19.73
N PHE A 6 -13.04 -10.91 -20.71
CA PHE A 6 -14.43 -10.59 -21.11
C PHE A 6 -15.15 -11.80 -21.75
N VAL A 7 -14.39 -12.74 -22.32
CA VAL A 7 -14.85 -14.04 -22.83
C VAL A 7 -13.98 -15.15 -22.25
N ARG A 8 -14.54 -16.32 -21.95
CA ARG A 8 -13.87 -17.44 -21.24
C ARG A 8 -12.48 -17.80 -21.79
N SER A 9 -12.23 -17.59 -23.09
CA SER A 9 -10.95 -17.84 -23.77
C SER A 9 -10.00 -16.63 -23.88
N GLY A 10 -10.49 -15.39 -23.78
CA GLY A 10 -9.73 -14.16 -24.05
C GLY A 10 -9.26 -14.01 -25.51
N LYS A 11 -9.85 -14.77 -26.43
CA LYS A 11 -9.48 -14.79 -27.85
C LYS A 11 -10.55 -14.06 -28.68
N PHE A 12 -10.10 -13.26 -29.63
CA PHE A 12 -10.93 -12.48 -30.55
C PHE A 12 -10.61 -12.85 -32.00
N ARG A 13 -11.58 -12.66 -32.90
CA ARG A 13 -11.42 -12.76 -34.35
C ARG A 13 -11.95 -11.48 -34.98
N LEU A 14 -11.32 -11.03 -36.06
CA LEU A 14 -11.86 -9.98 -36.91
C LEU A 14 -12.52 -10.63 -38.12
N GLY A 15 -13.74 -10.19 -38.42
CA GLY A 15 -14.46 -10.53 -39.64
C GLY A 15 -14.62 -9.29 -40.50
N VAL A 16 -14.52 -9.45 -41.81
CA VAL A 16 -14.84 -8.40 -42.78
C VAL A 16 -16.19 -8.69 -43.39
N MET A 17 -17.10 -7.71 -43.34
CA MET A 17 -18.36 -7.72 -44.07
C MET A 17 -18.29 -6.69 -45.19
N VAL A 18 -18.91 -7.01 -46.33
CA VAL A 18 -19.00 -6.14 -47.50
C VAL A 18 -20.43 -5.64 -47.63
N ASP A 19 -20.57 -4.39 -48.06
CA ASP A 19 -21.87 -3.76 -48.31
C ASP A 19 -22.58 -4.43 -49.49
N GLU A 20 -23.91 -4.61 -49.41
CA GLU A 20 -24.71 -5.47 -50.29
C GLU A 20 -24.76 -5.00 -51.76
N ASN A 21 -24.24 -3.81 -52.06
CA ASN A 21 -24.26 -3.19 -53.39
C ASN A 21 -23.09 -3.60 -54.33
N ILE A 22 -22.26 -4.56 -53.93
CA ILE A 22 -21.24 -5.11 -54.83
C ILE A 22 -21.86 -6.31 -55.56
N GLY A 23 -22.08 -6.19 -56.87
CA GLY A 23 -22.65 -7.25 -57.73
C GLY A 23 -21.77 -8.50 -57.88
N GLU A 24 -20.81 -8.71 -56.99
CA GLU A 24 -19.87 -9.83 -56.97
C GLU A 24 -20.07 -10.66 -55.69
N ARG A 25 -19.90 -11.98 -55.79
CA ARG A 25 -20.06 -12.90 -54.67
C ARG A 25 -18.79 -12.89 -53.81
N VAL A 26 -18.80 -12.11 -52.73
CA VAL A 26 -17.69 -12.07 -51.76
C VAL A 26 -17.87 -13.14 -50.68
N LEU A 27 -16.77 -13.79 -50.29
CA LEU A 27 -16.73 -14.75 -49.18
C LEU A 27 -16.24 -14.07 -47.90
N GLU A 28 -16.77 -14.48 -46.75
CA GLU A 28 -16.35 -13.97 -45.45
C GLU A 28 -14.86 -14.26 -45.19
N GLY A 29 -14.09 -13.20 -44.91
CA GLY A 29 -12.73 -13.32 -44.40
C GLY A 29 -12.73 -13.28 -42.88
N ILE A 30 -12.30 -14.35 -42.22
CA ILE A 30 -12.18 -14.44 -40.75
C ILE A 30 -10.71 -14.67 -40.38
N THR A 31 -10.17 -13.91 -39.45
CA THR A 31 -8.81 -14.12 -38.93
C THR A 31 -8.74 -15.35 -38.01
N GLU A 32 -7.54 -15.92 -37.88
CA GLU A 32 -7.25 -16.82 -36.77
C GLU A 32 -7.46 -16.13 -35.40
N PRO A 33 -7.83 -16.87 -34.33
CA PRO A 33 -8.02 -16.30 -33.01
C PRO A 33 -6.72 -15.70 -32.45
N PHE A 34 -6.77 -14.45 -32.00
CA PHE A 34 -5.64 -13.81 -31.30
C PHE A 34 -6.06 -13.29 -29.92
N ILE A 35 -5.06 -13.15 -29.03
CA ILE A 35 -5.28 -12.63 -27.67
C ILE A 35 -5.09 -11.12 -27.69
N PHE A 36 -6.13 -10.39 -27.30
CA PHE A 36 -6.01 -8.95 -27.07
C PHE A 36 -5.57 -8.71 -25.62
N LYS A 37 -4.36 -8.19 -25.44
CA LYS A 37 -3.91 -7.72 -24.12
C LYS A 37 -4.55 -6.37 -23.83
N ASP A 38 -5.64 -6.44 -23.11
CA ASP A 38 -6.33 -5.26 -22.61
C ASP A 38 -5.42 -4.46 -21.67
N ARG A 39 -5.21 -3.17 -21.97
CA ARG A 39 -4.46 -2.25 -21.08
C ARG A 39 -5.33 -1.73 -19.92
N ARG A 40 -6.64 -2.03 -19.90
CA ARG A 40 -7.52 -1.70 -18.78
C ARG A 40 -6.95 -2.33 -17.50
N GLY A 41 -6.63 -1.49 -16.52
CA GLY A 41 -6.05 -1.89 -15.23
C GLY A 41 -4.53 -1.67 -15.10
N GLU A 42 -3.82 -1.28 -16.17
CA GLU A 42 -2.38 -0.97 -16.08
C GLU A 42 -2.09 0.18 -15.13
N GLY A 43 -2.90 1.25 -15.18
CA GLY A 43 -2.84 2.35 -14.22
C GLY A 43 -3.19 1.95 -12.79
N SER A 44 -3.88 0.81 -12.59
CA SER A 44 -4.32 0.31 -11.28
C SER A 44 -3.43 -0.79 -10.71
N LYS A 45 -2.35 -1.17 -11.40
CA LYS A 45 -1.40 -2.20 -10.95
C LYS A 45 -0.80 -1.83 -9.58
N LYS A 46 -0.88 -2.75 -8.63
CA LYS A 46 -0.24 -2.60 -7.32
C LYS A 46 1.15 -3.22 -7.38
N HIS A 47 2.15 -2.48 -6.93
CA HIS A 47 3.51 -3.00 -6.78
C HIS A 47 3.56 -3.97 -5.61
N ASP A 48 4.36 -5.04 -5.71
CA ASP A 48 4.55 -5.98 -4.58
C ASP A 48 5.35 -5.38 -3.42
N ILE A 49 6.19 -4.38 -3.74
CA ILE A 49 6.87 -3.49 -2.80
C ILE A 49 6.39 -2.07 -3.14
N PRO A 50 5.54 -1.45 -2.30
CA PRO A 50 5.10 -0.08 -2.53
C PRO A 50 6.21 0.92 -2.19
N SER A 51 6.16 2.11 -2.78
CA SER A 51 6.98 3.27 -2.37
C SER A 51 6.22 4.12 -1.33
N LEU A 52 6.96 4.87 -0.50
CA LEU A 52 6.41 5.77 0.52
C LEU A 52 5.50 6.86 -0.08
N ASP A 53 5.86 7.34 -1.28
CA ASP A 53 5.14 8.40 -1.99
C ASP A 53 3.95 7.88 -2.80
N ASN A 54 3.78 6.55 -2.87
CA ASN A 54 2.60 5.99 -3.51
C ASN A 54 1.34 6.37 -2.72
N ASP A 55 0.25 6.57 -3.45
CA ASP A 55 -1.07 6.72 -2.84
C ASP A 55 -1.45 5.48 -2.01
N VAL A 56 -2.25 5.68 -0.97
CA VAL A 56 -2.74 4.60 -0.08
C VAL A 56 -3.49 3.48 -0.82
N TRP A 57 -4.20 3.79 -1.92
CA TRP A 57 -4.91 2.79 -2.70
C TRP A 57 -3.99 1.82 -3.46
N ARG A 58 -2.68 2.11 -3.55
CA ARG A 58 -1.69 1.15 -4.06
C ARG A 58 -1.43 -0.01 -3.10
N LEU A 59 -1.85 0.10 -1.83
CA LEU A 59 -1.76 -1.00 -0.88
C LEU A 59 -2.71 -2.14 -1.25
N LYS A 60 -2.32 -3.39 -0.96
CA LYS A 60 -3.20 -4.56 -1.16
C LYS A 60 -4.53 -4.35 -0.42
N THR A 61 -5.61 -4.92 -0.97
CA THR A 61 -7.01 -4.80 -0.52
C THR A 61 -7.68 -3.43 -0.56
N ILE A 62 -6.95 -2.31 -0.67
CA ILE A 62 -7.55 -0.97 -0.80
C ILE A 62 -7.81 -0.64 -2.27
N SER A 63 -9.06 -0.57 -2.70
CA SER A 63 -9.40 -0.18 -4.08
C SER A 63 -9.37 1.34 -4.24
N LYS A 64 -8.89 1.82 -5.39
CA LYS A 64 -8.98 3.25 -5.75
C LYS A 64 -10.44 3.69 -5.73
N ASP A 65 -10.72 4.83 -5.10
CA ASP A 65 -12.07 5.39 -4.91
C ASP A 65 -13.04 4.47 -4.13
N GLY A 66 -12.52 3.42 -3.50
CA GLY A 66 -13.26 2.50 -2.65
C GLY A 66 -13.51 3.05 -1.25
N VAL A 67 -14.21 2.27 -0.41
CA VAL A 67 -14.58 2.66 0.96
C VAL A 67 -13.35 3.02 1.80
N PHE A 68 -12.31 2.18 1.78
CA PHE A 68 -11.09 2.43 2.55
C PHE A 68 -10.28 3.63 2.03
N ASP A 69 -10.16 3.80 0.70
CA ASP A 69 -9.45 4.95 0.11
C ASP A 69 -10.14 6.26 0.47
N LYS A 70 -11.47 6.33 0.33
CA LYS A 70 -12.27 7.50 0.73
C LYS A 70 -12.16 7.80 2.22
N ALA A 71 -12.22 6.79 3.08
CA ALA A 71 -12.12 6.97 4.52
C ALA A 71 -10.72 7.49 4.93
N LEU A 72 -9.64 6.92 4.37
CA LEU A 72 -8.27 7.38 4.60
C LEU A 72 -8.06 8.81 4.12
N ARG A 73 -8.55 9.15 2.91
CA ARG A 73 -8.50 10.53 2.38
C ARG A 73 -9.27 11.51 3.26
N GLY A 74 -10.44 11.12 3.78
CA GLY A 74 -11.19 11.91 4.76
C GLY A 74 -10.41 12.17 6.05
N GLY A 75 -9.58 11.21 6.47
CA GLY A 75 -8.61 11.34 7.56
C GLY A 75 -7.28 12.04 7.19
N ARG A 76 -7.18 12.64 5.99
CA ARG A 76 -5.96 13.27 5.44
C ARG A 76 -4.76 12.32 5.24
N ILE A 77 -5.04 11.03 5.03
CA ILE A 77 -4.04 9.99 4.78
C ILE A 77 -4.03 9.69 3.28
N PHE A 78 -3.12 10.34 2.56
CA PHE A 78 -3.04 10.26 1.10
C PHE A 78 -1.98 9.26 0.61
N SER A 79 -0.85 9.15 1.32
CA SER A 79 0.30 8.32 0.92
C SER A 79 0.55 7.15 1.88
N VAL A 80 1.33 6.17 1.41
CA VAL A 80 1.83 5.05 2.24
C VAL A 80 2.67 5.58 3.41
N LYS A 81 3.45 6.65 3.22
CA LYS A 81 4.18 7.34 4.31
C LYS A 81 3.23 7.82 5.41
N ASN A 82 2.13 8.51 5.05
CA ASN A 82 1.15 9.00 6.02
C ASN A 82 0.46 7.82 6.74
N PHE A 83 0.15 6.75 6.01
CA PHE A 83 -0.44 5.54 6.58
C PHE A 83 0.48 4.92 7.64
N LEU A 84 1.76 4.71 7.32
CA LEU A 84 2.72 4.11 8.25
C LEU A 84 3.00 5.02 9.45
N ARG A 85 3.10 6.34 9.26
CA ARG A 85 3.26 7.29 10.36
C ARG A 85 2.13 7.21 11.37
N LEU A 86 0.88 7.17 10.89
CA LEU A 86 -0.25 6.99 11.80
C LEU A 86 -0.28 5.60 12.41
N TYR A 87 0.08 4.55 11.65
CA TYR A 87 0.17 3.19 12.17
C TYR A 87 1.12 3.07 13.36
N TYR A 88 2.34 3.63 13.26
CA TYR A 88 3.32 3.57 14.35
C TYR A 88 2.99 4.51 15.52
N LYS A 89 2.30 5.62 15.26
CA LYS A 89 1.88 6.56 16.31
C LYS A 89 0.62 6.10 17.06
N ASP A 90 -0.42 5.70 16.34
CA ASP A 90 -1.70 5.26 16.88
C ASP A 90 -2.42 4.30 15.93
N GLU A 91 -2.10 3.00 16.07
CA GLU A 91 -2.77 1.92 15.33
C GLU A 91 -4.30 1.94 15.52
N GLN A 92 -4.80 2.29 16.71
CA GLN A 92 -6.23 2.25 17.00
C GLN A 92 -6.99 3.36 16.30
N ALA A 93 -6.42 4.57 16.23
CA ALA A 93 -6.96 5.66 15.42
C ALA A 93 -7.03 5.27 13.94
N LEU A 94 -5.98 4.66 13.40
CA LEU A 94 -5.96 4.22 12.00
C LEU A 94 -7.01 3.13 11.74
N ARG A 95 -7.15 2.15 12.64
CA ARG A 95 -8.22 1.12 12.56
C ARG A 95 -9.62 1.75 12.63
N LYS A 96 -9.81 2.81 13.43
CA LYS A 96 -11.09 3.54 13.51
C LYS A 96 -11.41 4.27 12.20
N ILE A 97 -10.41 4.90 11.56
CA ILE A 97 -10.57 5.54 10.24
C ILE A 97 -10.99 4.50 9.20
N LEU A 98 -10.39 3.31 9.21
CA LEU A 98 -10.76 2.20 8.30
C LEU A 98 -12.07 1.50 8.68
N ILE A 99 -12.86 2.03 9.61
CA ILE A 99 -14.15 1.47 10.03
C ILE A 99 -13.99 0.03 10.54
N LYS A 100 -12.97 -0.22 11.38
CA LYS A 100 -12.69 -1.52 12.01
C LYS A 100 -12.67 -2.69 11.01
N PRO A 101 -11.68 -2.73 10.10
CA PRO A 101 -11.58 -3.78 9.10
C PRO A 101 -11.44 -5.16 9.77
N LYS A 102 -11.88 -6.22 9.06
CA LYS A 102 -11.63 -7.61 9.48
C LYS A 102 -10.12 -7.85 9.66
N GLU A 103 -9.73 -8.67 10.62
CA GLU A 103 -8.31 -8.86 10.99
C GLU A 103 -7.45 -9.34 9.81
N LEU A 104 -7.96 -10.25 8.97
CA LEU A 104 -7.25 -10.70 7.77
C LEU A 104 -7.00 -9.56 6.77
N VAL A 105 -7.96 -8.64 6.62
CA VAL A 105 -7.82 -7.48 5.74
C VAL A 105 -6.80 -6.51 6.32
N TRP A 106 -6.92 -6.20 7.61
CA TRP A 106 -5.98 -5.33 8.32
C TRP A 106 -4.54 -5.81 8.22
N THR A 107 -4.29 -7.08 8.59
CA THR A 107 -2.97 -7.70 8.55
C THR A 107 -2.39 -7.70 7.15
N THR A 108 -3.21 -7.92 6.11
CA THR A 108 -2.77 -7.88 4.71
C THR A 108 -2.32 -6.47 4.30
N ILE A 109 -3.08 -5.42 4.66
CA ILE A 109 -2.74 -4.02 4.38
C ILE A 109 -1.42 -3.66 5.06
N VAL A 110 -1.33 -3.89 6.37
CA VAL A 110 -0.15 -3.52 7.17
C VAL A 110 1.08 -4.29 6.72
N LYS A 111 0.96 -5.60 6.47
CA LYS A 111 2.07 -6.42 5.96
C LYS A 111 2.56 -5.91 4.62
N HIS A 112 1.66 -5.45 3.74
CA HIS A 112 2.05 -4.87 2.47
C HIS A 112 2.73 -3.50 2.62
N ALA A 113 2.19 -2.63 3.49
CA ALA A 113 2.77 -1.32 3.76
C ALA A 113 4.17 -1.43 4.37
N LYS A 114 4.39 -2.36 5.32
CA LYS A 114 5.68 -2.61 5.99
C LYS A 114 6.78 -3.17 5.08
N LYS A 115 6.46 -3.61 3.85
CA LYS A 115 7.49 -3.96 2.86
C LYS A 115 8.18 -2.74 2.27
N CYS A 116 7.59 -1.56 2.43
CA CYS A 116 8.15 -0.32 1.94
C CYS A 116 9.48 -0.01 2.64
N ASP A 117 10.45 0.50 1.89
CA ASP A 117 11.71 0.99 2.43
C ASP A 117 11.47 2.34 3.15
N PRO A 118 11.73 2.45 4.46
CA PRO A 118 11.62 3.72 5.18
C PRO A 118 12.70 4.74 4.77
N GLY A 119 13.71 4.35 3.99
CA GLY A 119 14.82 5.21 3.60
C GLY A 119 15.76 5.54 4.77
N ASN A 120 16.62 6.54 4.55
CA ASN A 120 17.75 6.86 5.45
C ASN A 120 17.48 8.05 6.39
N GLU A 121 16.29 8.67 6.35
CA GLU A 121 15.96 9.78 7.25
C GLU A 121 15.84 9.28 8.69
N LEU A 122 16.49 10.01 9.62
CA LEU A 122 16.48 9.72 11.04
C LEU A 122 16.01 10.95 11.82
N TYR A 123 15.08 10.75 12.75
CA TYR A 123 14.53 11.76 13.64
C TYR A 123 14.87 11.38 15.07
N SER A 124 15.11 12.37 15.94
CA SER A 124 15.38 12.15 17.36
C SER A 124 14.43 12.91 18.26
N PHE A 125 14.02 12.31 19.37
CA PHE A 125 13.16 12.94 20.38
C PHE A 125 13.75 12.76 21.78
N LEU A 126 13.88 13.87 22.51
CA LEU A 126 14.38 13.86 23.88
C LEU A 126 13.22 13.60 24.87
N VAL A 127 13.31 12.50 25.61
CA VAL A 127 12.37 12.16 26.67
C VAL A 127 12.75 12.92 27.94
N LYS A 128 12.00 13.99 28.24
CA LYS A 128 12.21 14.80 29.45
C LYS A 128 12.02 13.93 30.70
N GLY A 129 12.93 14.06 31.67
CA GLY A 129 12.90 13.35 32.94
C GLY A 129 13.71 12.04 32.98
N ASN A 130 13.95 11.40 31.84
CA ASN A 130 14.58 10.06 31.78
C ASN A 130 15.99 10.05 31.17
N ASN A 131 16.51 11.23 30.77
CA ASN A 131 17.78 11.39 30.06
C ASN A 131 17.95 10.40 28.89
N ALA A 132 16.84 10.17 28.18
CA ALA A 132 16.76 9.21 27.09
C ALA A 132 16.45 9.92 25.78
N MET A 133 17.08 9.48 24.69
CA MET A 133 16.81 9.99 23.34
C MET A 133 16.30 8.85 22.46
N LEU A 134 15.09 9.01 21.92
CA LEU A 134 14.50 8.06 20.98
C LEU A 134 14.90 8.41 19.56
N PHE A 135 15.09 7.39 18.72
CA PHE A 135 15.37 7.54 17.31
C PHE A 135 14.29 6.88 16.47
N PHE A 136 13.87 7.56 15.41
CA PHE A 136 12.82 7.11 14.50
C PHE A 136 13.24 7.24 13.05
N ASN A 137 12.75 6.34 12.19
CA ASN A 137 12.90 6.49 10.74
C ASN A 137 11.84 7.44 10.15
N SER A 138 11.83 7.59 8.82
CA SER A 138 10.91 8.49 8.09
C SER A 138 9.41 8.22 8.29
N VAL A 139 9.07 7.00 8.71
CA VAL A 139 7.70 6.55 8.99
C VAL A 139 7.38 6.51 10.48
N TYR A 140 8.23 7.08 11.32
CA TYR A 140 8.08 7.14 12.79
C TYR A 140 8.10 5.78 13.48
N GLN A 141 8.70 4.77 12.85
CA GLN A 141 9.04 3.55 13.55
C GLN A 141 10.29 3.80 14.41
N THR A 142 10.22 3.43 15.68
CA THR A 142 11.37 3.48 16.58
C THR A 142 12.46 2.51 16.11
N VAL A 143 13.67 3.02 15.91
CA VAL A 143 14.84 2.24 15.48
C VAL A 143 15.83 2.01 16.62
N GLY A 144 15.82 2.87 17.63
CA GLY A 144 16.70 2.74 18.79
C GLY A 144 16.45 3.79 19.85
N VAL A 145 17.18 3.65 20.95
CA VAL A 145 17.17 4.57 22.08
C VAL A 145 18.60 4.78 22.55
N THR A 146 18.88 5.96 23.09
CA THR A 146 20.12 6.24 23.81
C THR A 146 19.81 6.53 25.26
N PHE A 147 20.54 5.88 26.16
CA PHE A 147 20.57 6.19 27.59
C PHE A 147 22.00 6.59 27.96
N SER A 148 22.17 7.77 28.57
CA SER A 148 23.49 8.24 29.03
C SER A 148 24.58 8.11 27.94
N ASN A 149 24.25 8.50 26.70
CA ASN A 149 25.09 8.44 25.49
C ASN A 149 25.42 7.05 24.93
N ASN A 150 24.84 5.97 25.46
CA ASN A 150 24.96 4.64 24.86
C ASN A 150 23.74 4.32 23.98
N TYR A 151 23.96 4.12 22.69
CA TYR A 151 22.92 3.74 21.74
C TYR A 151 22.64 2.24 21.79
N THR A 152 21.36 1.89 21.89
CA THR A 152 20.89 0.51 21.80
C THR A 152 19.83 0.41 20.68
N PRO A 153 20.02 -0.48 19.69
CA PRO A 153 19.01 -0.76 18.68
C PRO A 153 17.70 -1.26 19.31
N PHE A 154 16.55 -0.86 18.74
CA PHE A 154 15.24 -1.28 19.26
C PHE A 154 15.06 -2.80 19.20
N THR A 155 15.70 -3.49 18.25
CA THR A 155 15.68 -4.95 18.15
C THR A 155 16.28 -5.64 19.37
N ASP A 156 17.29 -5.04 19.96
CA ASP A 156 18.15 -5.63 20.98
C ASP A 156 17.65 -5.34 22.40
N LEU A 157 16.64 -4.45 22.52
CA LEU A 157 15.96 -4.18 23.78
C LEU A 157 15.19 -5.40 24.27
N ASP A 158 15.17 -5.60 25.59
CA ASP A 158 14.30 -6.55 26.24
C ASP A 158 12.83 -6.11 26.16
N LYS A 159 11.92 -7.04 26.42
CA LYS A 159 10.48 -6.79 26.28
C LYS A 159 9.98 -5.63 27.19
N PRO A 160 10.36 -5.56 28.48
CA PRO A 160 9.96 -4.45 29.34
C PRO A 160 10.41 -3.09 28.81
N MET A 161 11.66 -2.97 28.34
CA MET A 161 12.16 -1.70 27.80
C MET A 161 11.48 -1.34 26.48
N LYS A 162 11.16 -2.32 25.63
CA LYS A 162 10.36 -2.08 24.41
C LYS A 162 9.01 -1.45 24.73
N ASP A 163 8.31 -1.93 25.75
CA ASP A 163 7.01 -1.41 26.16
C ASP A 163 7.12 0.05 26.68
N VAL A 164 8.16 0.34 27.48
CA VAL A 164 8.44 1.69 27.97
C VAL A 164 8.77 2.66 26.83
N VAL A 165 9.65 2.25 25.91
CA VAL A 165 10.04 3.05 24.73
C VAL A 165 8.84 3.31 23.82
N GLN A 166 7.99 2.31 23.61
CA GLN A 166 6.75 2.48 22.85
C GLN A 166 5.79 3.45 23.53
N GLN A 167 5.73 3.44 24.87
CA GLN A 167 4.91 4.40 25.59
C GLN A 167 5.43 5.83 25.40
N TRP A 168 6.74 6.07 25.51
CA TRP A 168 7.33 7.39 25.25
C TRP A 168 7.18 7.84 23.80
N SER A 169 7.17 6.92 22.84
CA SER A 169 6.98 7.28 21.42
C SER A 169 5.61 7.86 21.10
N LYS A 170 4.60 7.65 21.96
CA LYS A 170 3.27 8.26 21.78
C LYS A 170 3.28 9.76 22.06
N ASP A 171 4.20 10.22 22.91
CA ASP A 171 4.36 11.61 23.31
C ASP A 171 5.31 12.39 22.36
N ALA A 172 5.94 11.70 21.41
CA ALA A 172 6.78 12.25 20.35
C ALA A 172 5.95 12.70 19.11
#